data_AF-A0A7I4Y4Z8-F1
#
_entry.id   AF-A0A7I4Y4Z8-F1
#
_cell.length_a   1.000
_cell.length_b   1.000
_cell.length_c   1.000
_cell.angle_alpha   90.00
_cell.angle_beta   90.00
_cell.angle_gamma   90.00
#
_symmetry.space_group_name_H-M   'P 1'
#
loop_
_entity.id
_entity.type
_entity.pdbx_description
1 polymer ?
#
loop_
_entity_poly.entity_id
_entity_poly.type
_entity_poly.pdbx_seq_one_letter_code
_entity_poly.pdbx_strand_id
1 'polypeptide(L)'
;MRLILFTLLLVVAANGGFLSKIKETFSGEGSIGQKLKNATIITGQKLKNATVAGLAKIFGEGFLKIREKFRRLKEKVVKSLKLTAEQLKSLQERLKKWRPIKNDKVAEKGDSIEEINDNSHIAEDLYQGDVVLTMAQADEITEGIEELADGVNRTKRQAFKDRRYPQTLWSEGVSYYFHPLASREMRSVFVKGAKWWEKDTCINFAENRMAKDRIMVFPENGCWSFVGKLGGEQKLSLGSGCESVSTAAHEIGHALGFFHTMSRYDRDDFITVNTANIKADWLSQFNKETPQTNDNYGMTYDYGSLLHYGGTSASFNKKPTMVPFDVNYQQTLGSPFISFIELSMLNEHYKCKERCDPRTSVKCEMGGFPHPRDCRKCICPGGYGGARCTERPSGCGEKIQASTNWVTLEDVVGNNRENEDFFTCNYWIEVCFIISQNY
;
A
#
# COMPACT_ATOMS: atom_id res chain seq x y z
N MET A 1 16.82 -28.14 -17.03
CA MET A 1 17.78 -28.07 -18.16
C MET A 1 17.42 -28.89 -19.41
N ARG A 2 16.52 -29.89 -19.37
CA ARG A 2 16.15 -30.69 -20.57
C ARG A 2 14.86 -30.26 -21.32
N LEU A 3 14.12 -29.26 -20.84
CA LEU A 3 12.93 -28.71 -21.55
C LEU A 3 13.19 -27.43 -22.35
N ILE A 4 14.33 -26.75 -22.13
CA ILE A 4 14.66 -25.48 -22.81
C ILE A 4 15.35 -25.73 -24.17
N LEU A 5 15.80 -26.95 -24.46
CA LEU A 5 16.44 -27.28 -25.75
C LEU A 5 15.46 -27.45 -26.92
N PHE A 6 14.15 -27.59 -26.67
CA PHE A 6 13.18 -27.81 -27.76
C PHE A 6 12.66 -26.51 -28.40
N THR A 7 12.80 -25.36 -27.73
CA THR A 7 12.36 -24.07 -28.27
C THR A 7 13.38 -23.40 -29.19
N LEU A 8 14.63 -23.88 -29.24
CA LEU A 8 15.71 -23.29 -30.04
C LEU A 8 16.01 -24.01 -31.37
N LEU A 9 15.30 -25.11 -31.68
CA LEU A 9 15.55 -25.93 -32.89
C LEU A 9 14.55 -25.72 -34.05
N LEU A 10 13.70 -24.70 -33.99
CA LEU A 10 12.69 -24.39 -35.02
C LEU A 10 12.91 -23.06 -35.75
N VAL A 11 14.14 -22.55 -35.80
CA VAL A 11 14.49 -21.32 -36.56
C VAL A 11 15.22 -21.60 -37.88
N VAL A 12 15.47 -22.86 -38.25
CA VAL A 12 16.11 -23.17 -39.55
C VAL A 12 15.34 -24.25 -40.30
N ALA A 13 14.34 -23.84 -41.09
CA ALA A 13 13.97 -24.44 -42.38
C ALA A 13 12.72 -23.74 -42.93
N ALA A 14 12.91 -22.63 -43.64
CA ALA A 14 11.89 -22.11 -44.54
C ALA A 14 11.94 -22.94 -45.84
N ASN A 15 10.95 -23.81 -46.02
CA ASN A 15 10.41 -24.15 -47.34
C ASN A 15 8.92 -24.47 -47.17
N GLY A 16 8.09 -23.79 -47.96
CA GLY A 16 6.64 -23.75 -47.81
C GLY A 16 5.99 -25.13 -47.82
N GLY A 17 5.29 -25.47 -46.73
CA GLY A 17 4.56 -26.72 -46.56
C GLY A 17 4.53 -27.25 -45.12
N PHE A 18 5.54 -26.91 -44.30
CA PHE A 18 5.65 -27.43 -42.92
C PHE A 18 4.94 -26.56 -41.86
N LEU A 19 4.83 -25.24 -42.10
CA LEU A 19 4.20 -24.29 -41.17
C LEU A 19 2.68 -24.47 -41.02
N SER A 20 1.97 -24.96 -42.05
CA SER A 20 0.52 -25.22 -41.95
C SER A 20 0.21 -26.43 -41.04
N LYS A 21 1.03 -27.49 -41.11
CA LYS A 21 0.90 -28.67 -40.23
C LYS A 21 1.24 -28.36 -38.76
N ILE A 22 2.21 -27.48 -38.50
CA ILE A 22 2.49 -27.00 -37.14
C ILE A 22 1.29 -26.19 -36.60
N LYS A 23 0.68 -25.35 -37.44
CA LYS A 23 -0.47 -24.53 -37.04
C LYS A 23 -1.68 -25.41 -36.65
N GLU A 24 -1.99 -26.47 -37.39
CA GLU A 24 -3.05 -27.43 -37.03
C GLU A 24 -2.72 -28.28 -35.78
N THR A 25 -1.43 -28.57 -35.54
CA THR A 25 -0.98 -29.31 -34.35
C THR A 25 -1.11 -28.49 -33.06
N PHE A 26 -1.04 -27.16 -33.16
CA PHE A 26 -1.11 -26.22 -32.03
C PHE A 26 -2.40 -25.39 -31.95
N SER A 27 -3.26 -25.41 -32.97
CA SER A 27 -4.55 -24.70 -32.98
C SER A 27 -5.65 -25.55 -33.59
N GLY A 28 -6.74 -25.73 -32.84
CA GLY A 28 -7.82 -26.68 -33.14
C GLY A 28 -8.32 -27.39 -31.87
N GLU A 29 -9.57 -27.87 -31.91
CA GLU A 29 -10.18 -28.59 -30.79
C GLU A 29 -9.50 -29.95 -30.59
N GLY A 30 -8.96 -30.24 -29.40
CA GLY A 30 -8.14 -31.43 -29.11
C GLY A 30 -6.64 -31.33 -29.44
N SER A 31 -6.17 -30.17 -29.93
CA SER A 31 -4.77 -29.93 -30.30
C SER A 31 -3.80 -29.94 -29.12
N ILE A 32 -2.49 -30.05 -29.38
CA ILE A 32 -1.44 -29.99 -28.33
C ILE A 32 -1.48 -28.63 -27.63
N GLY A 33 -1.74 -27.55 -28.37
CA GLY A 33 -1.89 -26.21 -27.81
C GLY A 33 -3.08 -26.09 -26.86
N GLN A 34 -4.23 -26.70 -27.19
CA GLN A 34 -5.38 -26.73 -26.28
C GLN A 34 -5.16 -27.65 -25.09
N LYS A 35 -4.49 -28.79 -25.26
CA LYS A 35 -4.11 -29.69 -24.16
C LYS A 35 -3.16 -29.01 -23.18
N LEU A 36 -2.17 -28.27 -23.69
CA LEU A 36 -1.27 -27.45 -22.87
C LEU A 36 -2.03 -26.33 -22.17
N LYS A 37 -2.89 -25.59 -22.87
CA LYS A 37 -3.73 -24.55 -22.26
C LYS A 37 -4.63 -25.11 -21.15
N ASN A 38 -5.29 -26.24 -21.40
CA ASN A 38 -6.13 -26.93 -20.43
C ASN A 38 -5.31 -27.46 -19.25
N ALA A 39 -4.12 -28.02 -19.48
CA ALA A 39 -3.22 -28.47 -18.41
C ALA A 39 -2.70 -27.30 -17.56
N THR A 40 -2.41 -26.15 -18.17
CA THR A 40 -2.07 -24.90 -17.47
C THR A 40 -3.25 -24.40 -16.64
N ILE A 41 -4.47 -24.43 -17.18
CA ILE A 41 -5.69 -24.06 -16.45
C ILE A 41 -5.92 -24.99 -15.25
N ILE A 42 -5.82 -26.31 -15.44
CA ILE A 42 -6.01 -27.30 -14.38
C ILE A 42 -4.95 -27.15 -13.29
N THR A 43 -3.68 -26.96 -13.68
CA THR A 43 -2.59 -26.75 -12.73
C THR A 43 -2.79 -25.44 -11.96
N GLY A 44 -3.18 -24.36 -12.63
CA GLY A 44 -3.51 -23.09 -11.98
C GLY A 44 -4.69 -23.19 -11.01
N GLN A 45 -5.76 -23.90 -11.38
CA GLN A 45 -6.90 -24.16 -10.49
C GLN A 45 -6.51 -25.00 -9.27
N LYS A 46 -5.68 -26.03 -9.43
CA LYS A 46 -5.16 -26.82 -8.31
C LYS A 46 -4.32 -25.97 -7.36
N LEU A 47 -3.47 -25.10 -7.89
CA LEU A 47 -2.65 -24.19 -7.10
C LEU A 47 -3.51 -23.20 -6.31
N LYS A 48 -4.46 -22.51 -6.97
CA LYS A 48 -5.44 -21.63 -6.31
C LYS A 48 -6.19 -22.37 -5.19
N ASN A 49 -6.70 -23.58 -5.44
CA ASN A 49 -7.42 -24.36 -4.42
C ASN A 49 -6.53 -24.72 -3.23
N ALA A 50 -5.26 -25.05 -3.45
CA ALA A 50 -4.31 -25.34 -2.39
C ALA A 50 -3.98 -24.10 -1.56
N THR A 51 -3.78 -22.94 -2.20
CA THR A 51 -3.55 -21.65 -1.53
C THR A 51 -4.71 -21.29 -0.61
N VAL A 52 -5.94 -21.38 -1.14
CA VAL A 52 -7.17 -21.10 -0.41
C VAL A 52 -7.34 -22.03 0.79
N ALA A 53 -7.05 -23.33 0.62
CA ALA A 53 -7.07 -24.29 1.72
C ALA A 53 -6.00 -23.98 2.78
N GLY A 54 -4.84 -23.48 2.37
CA GLY A 54 -3.80 -22.95 3.26
C GLY A 54 -4.30 -21.78 4.09
N LEU A 55 -4.83 -20.74 3.45
CA LEU A 55 -5.37 -19.56 4.14
C LEU A 55 -6.55 -19.91 5.06
N ALA A 56 -7.44 -20.82 4.65
CA ALA A 56 -8.53 -21.29 5.51
C ALA A 56 -8.04 -22.02 6.77
N LYS A 57 -6.90 -22.71 6.73
CA LYS A 57 -6.28 -23.30 7.94
C LYS A 57 -5.69 -22.23 8.86
N ILE A 58 -5.24 -21.11 8.30
CA ILE A 58 -4.59 -20.03 9.04
C ILE A 58 -5.62 -19.13 9.71
N PHE A 59 -6.70 -18.80 9.00
CA PHE A 59 -7.72 -17.83 9.39
C PHE A 59 -9.03 -18.46 9.88
N GLY A 60 -9.19 -19.78 9.71
CA GLY A 60 -10.40 -20.51 10.06
C GLY A 60 -11.51 -20.44 8.99
N GLU A 61 -12.61 -21.16 9.23
CA GLU A 61 -13.69 -21.32 8.25
C GLU A 61 -14.42 -20.01 7.90
N GLY A 62 -14.38 -19.01 8.78
CA GLY A 62 -14.95 -17.69 8.54
C GLY A 62 -14.37 -17.02 7.29
N PHE A 63 -13.09 -17.25 7.01
CA PHE A 63 -12.40 -16.71 5.84
C PHE A 63 -13.08 -17.08 4.51
N LEU A 64 -13.51 -18.33 4.35
CA LEU A 64 -14.18 -18.78 3.12
C LEU A 64 -15.53 -18.08 2.93
N LYS A 65 -16.23 -17.75 4.03
CA LYS A 65 -17.49 -17.00 3.99
C LYS A 65 -17.26 -15.54 3.58
N ILE A 66 -16.20 -14.91 4.12
CA ILE A 66 -15.79 -13.55 3.73
C ILE A 66 -15.47 -13.51 2.24
N ARG A 67 -14.65 -14.45 1.77
CA ARG A 67 -14.29 -14.53 0.35
C ARG A 67 -15.51 -14.63 -0.56
N GLU A 68 -16.45 -15.52 -0.22
CA GLU A 68 -17.68 -15.69 -1.00
C GLU A 68 -18.56 -14.44 -0.98
N LYS A 69 -18.61 -13.72 0.14
CA LYS A 69 -19.32 -12.45 0.28
C LYS A 69 -18.75 -11.38 -0.66
N PHE A 70 -17.43 -11.16 -0.65
CA PHE A 70 -16.80 -10.20 -1.56
C PHE A 70 -16.88 -10.61 -3.03
N ARG A 71 -16.82 -11.91 -3.33
CA ARG A 71 -17.04 -12.43 -4.70
C ARG A 71 -18.41 -12.01 -5.25
N ARG A 72 -19.46 -12.01 -4.43
CA ARG A 72 -20.82 -11.59 -4.83
C ARG A 72 -20.93 -10.07 -5.03
N LEU A 73 -20.07 -9.28 -4.40
CA LEU A 73 -20.04 -7.83 -4.55
C LEU A 73 -19.22 -7.37 -5.76
N LYS A 74 -18.43 -8.25 -6.39
CA LYS A 74 -17.53 -7.91 -7.52
C LYS A 74 -18.25 -7.12 -8.61
N GLU A 75 -19.44 -7.54 -9.02
CA GLU A 75 -20.21 -6.84 -10.06
C GLU A 75 -20.69 -5.45 -9.62
N LYS A 76 -21.13 -5.31 -8.36
CA LYS A 76 -21.55 -4.01 -7.79
C LYS A 76 -20.36 -3.04 -7.74
N VAL A 77 -19.19 -3.51 -7.31
CA VAL A 77 -17.95 -2.72 -7.29
C VAL A 77 -17.53 -2.32 -8.70
N VAL A 78 -17.52 -3.25 -9.66
CA VAL A 78 -17.18 -2.94 -11.06
C VAL A 78 -18.11 -1.87 -11.63
N LYS A 79 -19.41 -1.92 -11.30
CA LYS A 79 -20.38 -0.91 -11.71
C LYS A 79 -20.07 0.46 -11.10
N SER A 80 -19.68 0.54 -9.83
CA SER A 80 -19.36 1.81 -9.16
C SER A 80 -18.04 2.43 -9.65
N LEU A 81 -17.12 1.63 -10.18
CA LEU A 81 -15.86 2.11 -10.78
C LEU A 81 -16.02 2.63 -12.22
N LYS A 82 -17.23 2.58 -12.80
CA LYS A 82 -17.45 3.03 -14.18
C LYS A 82 -17.38 4.55 -14.27
N LEU A 83 -16.44 5.05 -15.07
CA LEU A 83 -16.27 6.47 -15.32
C LEU A 83 -17.38 7.02 -16.23
N THR A 84 -17.81 8.25 -15.96
CA THR A 84 -18.63 9.05 -16.89
C THR A 84 -17.82 9.45 -18.13
N ALA A 85 -18.51 9.87 -19.20
CA ALA A 85 -17.84 10.35 -20.41
C ALA A 85 -16.91 11.55 -20.14
N GLU A 86 -17.31 12.44 -19.23
CA GLU A 86 -16.52 13.60 -18.83
C GLU A 86 -15.27 13.21 -18.02
N GLN A 87 -15.41 12.31 -17.05
CA GLN A 87 -14.27 11.76 -16.31
C GLN A 87 -13.29 11.03 -17.24
N LEU A 88 -13.80 10.27 -18.22
CA LEU A 88 -12.96 9.58 -19.20
C LEU A 88 -12.17 10.58 -20.07
N LYS A 89 -12.80 11.66 -20.53
CA LYS A 89 -12.13 12.71 -21.29
C LYS A 89 -11.04 13.39 -20.45
N SER A 90 -11.34 13.75 -19.20
CA SER A 90 -10.36 14.31 -18.25
C SER A 90 -9.19 13.37 -17.99
N LEU A 91 -9.45 12.08 -17.80
CA LEU A 91 -8.44 11.04 -17.64
C LEU A 91 -7.54 10.94 -18.87
N GLN A 92 -8.10 10.93 -20.08
CA GLN A 92 -7.34 10.86 -21.32
C GLN A 92 -6.38 12.04 -21.49
N GLU A 93 -6.81 13.27 -21.16
CA GLU A 93 -5.92 14.44 -21.20
C GLU A 93 -4.76 14.35 -20.20
N ARG A 94 -5.01 13.83 -19.00
CA ARG A 94 -3.95 13.61 -18.00
C ARG A 94 -2.98 12.51 -18.42
N LEU A 95 -3.47 11.42 -19.00
CA LEU A 95 -2.64 10.33 -19.51
C LEU A 95 -1.68 10.77 -20.63
N LYS A 96 -1.99 11.80 -21.42
CA LYS A 96 -1.05 12.36 -22.41
C LYS A 96 0.20 12.97 -21.77
N LYS A 97 0.12 13.39 -20.51
CA LYS A 97 1.23 13.98 -19.75
C LYS A 97 2.05 12.91 -19.01
N TRP A 98 1.54 11.68 -18.94
CA TRP A 98 2.21 10.59 -18.26
C TRP A 98 3.53 10.22 -18.95
N ARG A 99 4.56 10.02 -18.14
CA ARG A 99 5.86 9.55 -18.60
C ARG A 99 6.11 8.15 -18.05
N PRO A 100 6.39 7.15 -18.91
CA PRO A 100 6.75 5.83 -18.45
C PRO A 100 8.08 5.90 -17.70
N ILE A 101 8.15 5.22 -16.56
CA ILE A 101 9.41 4.96 -15.87
C ILE A 101 9.90 3.58 -16.27
N LYS A 102 11.19 3.50 -16.59
CA LYS A 102 11.86 2.24 -16.81
C LYS A 102 12.44 1.77 -15.48
N ASN A 103 11.99 0.60 -15.01
CA ASN A 103 12.59 -0.06 -13.86
C ASN A 103 13.77 -0.89 -14.36
N ASP A 104 14.99 -0.55 -13.92
CA ASP A 104 16.21 -1.24 -14.35
C ASP A 104 16.48 -2.52 -13.55
N LYS A 105 15.88 -2.66 -12.37
CA LYS A 105 15.91 -3.87 -11.54
C LYS A 105 14.49 -4.19 -11.08
N VAL A 106 14.08 -5.43 -11.27
CA VAL A 106 12.79 -5.97 -10.82
C VAL A 106 13.10 -7.22 -10.01
N ALA A 107 12.64 -7.25 -8.76
CA ALA A 107 12.79 -8.41 -7.90
C ALA A 107 11.97 -9.59 -8.43
N GLU A 108 12.50 -10.81 -8.33
CA GLU A 108 11.81 -12.02 -8.81
C GLU A 108 10.44 -12.20 -8.14
N LYS A 109 10.33 -11.82 -6.87
CA LYS A 109 9.08 -11.90 -6.11
C LYS A 109 8.13 -10.73 -6.36
N GLY A 110 8.60 -9.63 -6.95
CA GLY A 110 7.85 -8.39 -7.11
C GLY A 110 8.44 -7.24 -6.31
N ASP A 111 8.22 -6.01 -6.77
CA ASP A 111 8.79 -4.78 -6.17
C ASP A 111 7.82 -4.08 -5.21
N SER A 112 6.59 -4.58 -5.10
CA SER A 112 5.51 -4.04 -4.25
C SER A 112 4.76 -5.17 -3.55
N ILE A 113 4.06 -4.86 -2.46
CA ILE A 113 3.22 -5.83 -1.73
C ILE A 113 2.18 -6.45 -2.67
N GLU A 114 1.52 -5.62 -3.49
CA GLU A 114 0.55 -6.11 -4.47
C GLU A 114 1.16 -7.11 -5.46
N GLU A 115 2.38 -6.86 -5.96
CA GLU A 115 3.06 -7.80 -6.87
C GLU A 115 3.51 -9.08 -6.15
N ILE A 116 4.05 -8.96 -4.93
CA ILE A 116 4.46 -10.11 -4.10
C ILE A 116 3.26 -11.03 -3.82
N ASN A 117 2.12 -10.45 -3.45
CA ASN A 117 0.92 -11.20 -3.13
C ASN A 117 0.23 -11.77 -4.38
N ASP A 118 0.28 -11.08 -5.53
CA ASP A 118 -0.21 -11.61 -6.81
C ASP A 118 0.61 -12.81 -7.27
N ASN A 119 1.95 -12.67 -7.21
CA ASN A 119 2.90 -13.72 -7.56
C ASN A 119 2.83 -14.92 -6.61
N SER A 120 2.43 -14.67 -5.35
CA SER A 120 2.13 -15.71 -4.36
C SER A 120 0.72 -16.29 -4.48
N HIS A 121 -0.10 -15.77 -5.40
CA HIS A 121 -1.48 -16.18 -5.66
C HIS A 121 -2.43 -16.05 -4.46
N ILE A 122 -2.17 -15.10 -3.55
CA ILE A 122 -3.03 -14.83 -2.39
C ILE A 122 -3.83 -13.54 -2.53
N ALA A 123 -3.40 -12.61 -3.39
CA ALA A 123 -3.98 -11.27 -3.43
C ALA A 123 -5.47 -11.22 -3.76
N GLU A 124 -5.99 -12.16 -4.57
CA GLU A 124 -7.43 -12.25 -4.85
C GLU A 124 -8.24 -12.72 -3.64
N ASP A 125 -7.63 -13.51 -2.75
CA ASP A 125 -8.28 -14.06 -1.57
C ASP A 125 -8.17 -13.14 -0.34
N LEU A 126 -7.31 -12.12 -0.40
CA LEU A 126 -7.18 -11.06 0.60
C LEU A 126 -7.98 -9.82 0.19
N TYR A 127 -8.49 -9.09 1.18
CA TYR A 127 -9.15 -7.81 0.92
C TYR A 127 -8.08 -6.78 0.59
N GLN A 128 -8.27 -6.03 -0.49
CA GLN A 128 -7.30 -5.08 -1.02
C GLN A 128 -5.88 -5.68 -1.05
N GLY A 129 -5.76 -6.92 -1.52
CA GLY A 129 -4.46 -7.56 -1.80
C GLY A 129 -3.66 -8.06 -0.59
N ASP A 130 -3.77 -7.46 0.59
CA ASP A 130 -2.93 -7.74 1.78
C ASP A 130 -3.67 -7.57 3.13
N VAL A 131 -4.96 -7.27 3.13
CA VAL A 131 -5.74 -7.17 4.37
C VAL A 131 -6.54 -8.44 4.62
N VAL A 132 -6.39 -8.98 5.83
CA VAL A 132 -7.26 -10.04 6.35
C VAL A 132 -8.38 -9.40 7.17
N LEU A 133 -9.63 -9.63 6.76
CA LEU A 133 -10.81 -9.13 7.47
C LEU A 133 -11.33 -10.14 8.48
N THR A 134 -11.86 -9.64 9.59
CA THR A 134 -12.80 -10.39 10.43
C THR A 134 -14.19 -10.42 9.79
N MET A 135 -15.07 -11.31 10.24
CA MET A 135 -16.46 -11.33 9.77
C MET A 135 -17.17 -10.00 10.02
N ALA A 136 -16.97 -9.39 11.20
CA ALA A 136 -17.58 -8.10 11.54
C ALA A 136 -17.13 -6.99 10.58
N GLN A 137 -15.82 -6.91 10.31
CA GLN A 137 -15.26 -6.01 9.30
C GLN A 137 -15.86 -6.24 7.91
N ALA A 138 -15.93 -7.50 7.48
CA ALA A 138 -16.48 -7.86 6.18
C ALA A 138 -17.98 -7.50 6.05
N ASP A 139 -18.75 -7.66 7.12
CA ASP A 139 -20.16 -7.29 7.18
C ASP A 139 -20.34 -5.78 7.06
N GLU A 140 -19.59 -4.97 7.83
CA GLU A 140 -19.65 -3.50 7.77
C GLU A 140 -19.25 -2.95 6.39
N ILE A 141 -18.16 -3.47 5.81
CA ILE A 141 -17.71 -3.06 4.46
C ILE A 141 -18.75 -3.45 3.41
N THR A 142 -19.32 -4.65 3.52
CA THR A 142 -20.37 -5.11 2.59
C THR A 142 -21.61 -4.23 2.65
N GLU A 143 -22.12 -3.98 3.86
CA GLU A 143 -23.27 -3.09 4.07
C GLU A 143 -23.01 -1.72 3.43
N GLY A 144 -21.82 -1.15 3.67
CA GLY A 144 -21.42 0.13 3.08
C GLY A 144 -21.36 0.13 1.54
N ILE A 145 -20.82 -0.92 0.92
CA ILE A 145 -20.78 -1.06 -0.54
C ILE A 145 -22.20 -1.14 -1.12
N GLU A 146 -23.10 -1.85 -0.46
CA GLU A 146 -24.49 -1.99 -0.91
C GLU A 146 -25.25 -0.68 -0.80
N GLU A 147 -25.11 0.05 0.32
CA GLU A 147 -25.71 1.37 0.50
C GLU A 147 -25.25 2.38 -0.57
N LEU A 148 -23.94 2.38 -0.90
CA LEU A 148 -23.39 3.23 -1.96
C LEU A 148 -23.92 2.85 -3.34
N ALA A 149 -24.06 1.55 -3.62
CA ALA A 149 -24.58 1.06 -4.89
C ALA A 149 -26.06 1.43 -5.09
N ASP A 150 -26.83 1.51 -4.00
CA ASP A 150 -28.26 1.81 -4.00
C ASP A 150 -28.56 3.34 -3.94
N GLY A 151 -27.52 4.18 -3.93
CA GLY A 151 -27.66 5.64 -4.00
C GLY A 151 -28.16 6.29 -2.70
N VAL A 152 -28.05 5.60 -1.56
CA VAL A 152 -28.46 6.13 -0.26
C VAL A 152 -27.36 7.02 0.30
N ASN A 153 -27.60 8.34 0.30
CA ASN A 153 -26.63 9.33 0.77
C ASN A 153 -26.89 9.70 2.24
N ARG A 154 -26.41 8.87 3.18
CA ARG A 154 -26.41 9.22 4.60
C ARG A 154 -25.02 9.73 5.01
N THR A 155 -24.96 10.94 5.55
CA THR A 155 -23.75 11.54 6.13
C THR A 155 -23.45 10.92 7.50
N LYS A 156 -22.41 10.11 7.64
CA LYS A 156 -21.90 9.62 8.94
C LYS A 156 -20.37 9.50 8.95
N ARG A 157 -19.82 9.48 10.17
CA ARG A 157 -18.44 9.85 10.53
C ARG A 157 -17.45 8.69 10.48
N GLN A 158 -16.19 9.10 10.43
CA GLN A 158 -15.10 8.49 9.70
C GLN A 158 -14.05 7.90 10.73
N ALA A 159 -13.45 6.70 10.54
CA ALA A 159 -12.13 5.97 10.86
C ALA A 159 -12.41 4.50 10.55
N PHE A 160 -11.45 3.55 10.56
CA PHE A 160 -11.90 2.24 11.05
C PHE A 160 -12.20 2.34 12.56
N LYS A 161 -13.16 3.21 12.88
CA LYS A 161 -13.97 3.30 14.06
C LYS A 161 -15.10 2.35 13.76
N ASP A 162 -14.79 1.06 13.77
CA ASP A 162 -15.85 0.08 13.82
C ASP A 162 -16.73 0.35 15.02
N ARG A 163 -17.87 -0.34 15.08
CA ARG A 163 -18.75 -0.24 16.26
C ARG A 163 -18.04 -0.61 17.57
N ARG A 164 -16.84 -1.19 17.50
CA ARG A 164 -15.97 -1.58 18.62
C ARG A 164 -14.81 -0.62 18.85
N TYR A 165 -14.81 0.58 18.29
CA TYR A 165 -13.86 1.60 18.70
C TYR A 165 -14.29 2.23 20.04
N PRO A 166 -13.37 2.43 21.01
CA PRO A 166 -11.91 2.32 20.92
C PRO A 166 -11.33 0.96 21.33
N GLN A 167 -12.13 -0.10 21.50
CA GLN A 167 -11.65 -1.42 21.93
C GLN A 167 -10.70 -2.11 20.93
N THR A 168 -10.72 -1.69 19.67
CA THR A 168 -9.81 -2.11 18.59
C THR A 168 -8.45 -1.41 18.60
N LEU A 169 -8.22 -0.47 19.54
CA LEU A 169 -6.91 0.14 19.74
C LEU A 169 -5.98 -0.74 20.58
N TRP A 170 -4.69 -0.67 20.28
CA TRP A 170 -3.61 -1.18 21.12
C TRP A 170 -3.32 -0.21 22.29
N SER A 171 -4.25 -0.08 23.25
CA SER A 171 -4.19 0.94 24.31
C SER A 171 -2.94 0.88 25.20
N GLU A 172 -2.46 -0.34 25.50
CA GLU A 172 -1.27 -0.58 26.35
C GLU A 172 0.03 -0.71 25.52
N GLY A 173 -0.02 -0.37 24.23
CA GLY A 173 1.03 -0.70 23.27
C GLY A 173 0.82 -2.06 22.60
N VAL A 174 1.66 -2.33 21.60
CA VAL A 174 1.61 -3.52 20.76
C VAL A 174 2.58 -4.55 21.31
N SER A 175 2.06 -5.67 21.81
CA SER A 175 2.88 -6.83 22.11
C SER A 175 3.06 -7.69 20.86
N TYR A 176 4.26 -8.18 20.61
CA TYR A 176 4.54 -9.06 19.47
C TYR A 176 5.51 -10.20 19.84
N TYR A 177 5.63 -11.20 18.99
CA TYR A 177 6.74 -12.15 19.04
C TYR A 177 6.96 -12.79 17.66
N PHE A 178 8.13 -13.38 17.47
CA PHE A 178 8.47 -14.04 16.21
C PHE A 178 8.21 -15.54 16.26
N HIS A 179 7.58 -16.06 15.21
CA HIS A 179 7.50 -17.49 14.97
C HIS A 179 8.91 -18.12 14.89
N PRO A 180 9.14 -19.37 15.33
CA PRO A 180 10.46 -20.00 15.30
C PRO A 180 11.13 -20.02 13.92
N LEU A 181 10.34 -19.99 12.84
CA LEU A 181 10.83 -19.97 11.45
C LEU A 181 11.16 -18.56 10.92
N ALA A 182 10.95 -17.50 11.70
CA ALA A 182 11.25 -16.14 11.27
C ALA A 182 12.77 -15.97 11.03
N SER A 183 13.13 -15.56 9.81
CA SER A 183 14.51 -15.29 9.42
C SER A 183 15.09 -14.10 10.18
N ARG A 184 16.42 -13.93 10.12
CA ARG A 184 17.10 -12.79 10.74
C ARG A 184 16.65 -11.47 10.11
N GLU A 185 16.51 -11.49 8.79
CA GLU A 185 16.13 -10.35 7.94
C GLU A 185 14.71 -9.91 8.31
N MET A 186 13.75 -10.85 8.37
CA MET A 186 12.37 -10.58 8.82
C MET A 186 12.32 -9.94 10.21
N ARG A 187 13.07 -10.49 11.16
CA ARG A 187 13.15 -9.95 12.53
C ARG A 187 13.69 -8.53 12.51
N SER A 188 14.74 -8.28 11.72
CA SER A 188 15.37 -6.96 11.58
C SER A 188 14.37 -5.94 11.03
N VAL A 189 13.73 -6.23 9.90
CA VAL A 189 12.84 -5.28 9.23
C VAL A 189 11.56 -5.01 10.03
N PHE A 190 11.01 -6.02 10.71
CA PHE A 190 9.86 -5.81 11.60
C PHE A 190 10.20 -4.88 12.76
N VAL A 191 11.33 -5.11 13.44
CA VAL A 191 11.76 -4.25 14.55
C VAL A 191 12.02 -2.83 14.07
N LYS A 192 12.65 -2.65 12.91
CA LYS A 192 12.89 -1.32 12.32
C LYS A 192 11.58 -0.61 11.94
N GLY A 193 10.65 -1.32 11.30
CA GLY A 193 9.33 -0.78 10.94
C GLY A 193 8.51 -0.39 12.18
N ALA A 194 8.55 -1.22 13.22
CA ALA A 194 7.93 -0.90 14.52
C ALA A 194 8.57 0.36 15.14
N LYS A 195 9.90 0.53 15.01
CA LYS A 195 10.59 1.74 15.48
C LYS A 195 10.26 2.99 14.69
N TRP A 196 9.98 2.90 13.38
CA TRP A 196 9.50 4.04 12.62
C TRP A 196 8.18 4.59 13.20
N TRP A 197 7.22 3.72 13.51
CA TRP A 197 5.98 4.11 14.18
C TRP A 197 6.20 4.57 15.62
N GLU A 198 7.00 3.85 16.42
CA GLU A 198 7.23 4.16 17.83
C GLU A 198 7.85 5.54 18.02
N LYS A 199 8.79 5.93 17.14
CA LYS A 199 9.56 7.17 17.22
C LYS A 199 8.68 8.40 17.29
N ASP A 200 7.74 8.54 16.36
CA ASP A 200 6.95 9.76 16.14
C ASP A 200 5.47 9.58 16.54
N THR A 201 5.17 8.57 17.38
CA THR A 201 3.84 8.35 17.95
C THR A 201 3.95 8.07 19.45
N CYS A 202 2.80 7.90 20.11
CA CYS A 202 2.73 7.53 21.51
C CYS A 202 2.66 6.00 21.77
N ILE A 203 2.66 5.19 20.70
CA ILE A 203 2.49 3.75 20.75
C ILE A 203 3.84 3.08 21.02
N ASN A 204 3.88 2.15 21.98
CA ASN A 204 5.07 1.36 22.28
C ASN A 204 4.95 -0.03 21.66
N PHE A 205 6.07 -0.59 21.21
CA PHE A 205 6.16 -1.98 20.77
C PHE A 205 7.06 -2.77 21.72
N ALA A 206 6.62 -3.97 22.12
CA ALA A 206 7.38 -4.83 23.02
C ALA A 206 7.28 -6.31 22.62
N GLU A 207 8.41 -7.00 22.58
CA GLU A 207 8.41 -8.45 22.38
C GLU A 207 7.92 -9.16 23.65
N ASN A 208 6.74 -9.79 23.58
CA ASN A 208 6.15 -10.53 24.68
C ASN A 208 5.24 -11.66 24.16
N ARG A 209 5.80 -12.87 24.08
CA ARG A 209 5.05 -14.08 23.68
C ARG A 209 3.92 -14.46 24.64
N MET A 210 3.99 -14.04 25.90
CA MET A 210 3.02 -14.39 26.95
C MET A 210 1.86 -13.38 27.05
N ALA A 211 1.94 -12.24 26.36
CA ALA A 211 0.88 -11.22 26.37
C ALA A 211 -0.43 -11.80 25.82
N LYS A 212 -1.56 -11.50 26.46
CA LYS A 212 -2.89 -11.98 26.02
C LYS A 212 -3.21 -11.53 24.60
N ASP A 213 -3.15 -10.23 24.36
CA ASP A 213 -3.32 -9.62 23.05
C ASP A 213 -1.93 -9.41 22.45
N ARG A 214 -1.62 -10.05 21.32
CA ARG A 214 -0.28 -9.99 20.71
C ARG A 214 -0.28 -10.28 19.21
N ILE A 215 0.75 -9.82 18.51
CA ILE A 215 1.00 -10.14 17.11
C ILE A 215 2.04 -11.28 17.02
N MET A 216 1.72 -12.37 16.33
CA MET A 216 2.69 -13.36 15.88
C MET A 216 3.19 -12.99 14.47
N VAL A 217 4.47 -12.61 14.38
CA VAL A 217 5.13 -12.33 13.09
C VAL A 217 5.69 -13.63 12.53
N PHE A 218 5.33 -14.00 11.30
CA PHE A 218 5.66 -15.32 10.75
C PHE A 218 5.86 -15.34 9.22
N PRO A 219 6.66 -16.28 8.68
CA PRO A 219 6.97 -16.39 7.25
C PRO A 219 5.90 -17.16 6.47
N GLU A 220 4.71 -16.59 6.30
CA GLU A 220 3.72 -17.16 5.39
C GLU A 220 3.90 -16.64 3.97
N ASN A 221 3.20 -17.21 2.99
CA ASN A 221 3.14 -16.62 1.67
C ASN A 221 2.60 -15.19 1.72
N GLY A 222 3.32 -14.27 1.05
CA GLY A 222 3.00 -12.86 0.91
C GLY A 222 3.15 -12.01 2.17
N CYS A 223 2.84 -10.72 2.01
CA CYS A 223 2.85 -9.70 3.06
C CYS A 223 1.40 -9.36 3.36
N TRP A 224 0.97 -9.50 4.62
CA TRP A 224 -0.40 -9.17 4.99
C TRP A 224 -0.58 -9.06 6.49
N SER A 225 -1.65 -8.38 6.89
CA SER A 225 -1.99 -8.14 8.28
C SER A 225 -3.50 -8.02 8.48
N PHE A 226 -3.92 -8.07 9.75
CA PHE A 226 -5.28 -7.70 10.13
C PHE A 226 -5.35 -6.20 10.40
N VAL A 227 -6.54 -5.61 10.28
CA VAL A 227 -6.74 -4.19 10.61
C VAL A 227 -7.12 -4.02 12.09
N GLY A 228 -6.25 -3.34 12.83
CA GLY A 228 -6.42 -3.04 14.26
C GLY A 228 -6.21 -4.23 15.20
N LYS A 229 -6.48 -4.02 16.50
CA LYS A 229 -6.42 -5.07 17.53
C LYS A 229 -7.67 -5.92 17.52
N LEU A 230 -7.52 -7.23 17.28
CA LEU A 230 -8.64 -8.17 17.31
C LEU A 230 -8.98 -8.66 18.72
N GLY A 231 -7.97 -8.74 19.58
CA GLY A 231 -8.00 -9.46 20.86
C GLY A 231 -7.45 -10.88 20.73
N GLY A 232 -6.67 -11.33 21.70
CA GLY A 232 -5.93 -12.58 21.61
C GLY A 232 -4.69 -12.48 20.70
N GLU A 233 -4.19 -13.63 20.25
CA GLU A 233 -3.11 -13.68 19.26
C GLU A 233 -3.67 -13.45 17.85
N GLN A 234 -3.10 -12.48 17.13
CA GLN A 234 -3.34 -12.25 15.70
C GLN A 234 -2.05 -12.41 14.91
N LYS A 235 -2.15 -12.79 13.64
CA LYS A 235 -0.99 -13.08 12.79
C LYS A 235 -0.67 -11.90 11.88
N LEU A 236 0.61 -11.70 11.59
CA LEU A 236 1.12 -10.76 10.58
C LEU A 236 2.18 -11.49 9.75
N SER A 237 1.96 -11.57 8.44
CA SER A 237 2.89 -12.25 7.54
C SER A 237 3.92 -11.27 6.97
N LEU A 238 5.18 -11.66 7.09
CA LEU A 238 6.28 -11.09 6.30
C LEU A 238 6.95 -12.23 5.56
N GLY A 239 6.32 -12.66 4.46
CA GLY A 239 6.81 -13.76 3.64
C GLY A 239 8.08 -13.46 2.85
N SER A 240 8.45 -14.41 2.00
CA SER A 240 9.54 -14.21 1.04
C SER A 240 9.20 -13.07 0.07
N GLY A 241 10.07 -12.07 -0.01
CA GLY A 241 9.87 -10.83 -0.76
C GLY A 241 9.46 -9.64 0.12
N CYS A 242 9.02 -9.89 1.36
CA CYS A 242 8.53 -8.85 2.27
C CYS A 242 9.63 -8.26 3.17
N GLU A 243 10.89 -8.67 2.99
CA GLU A 243 12.02 -8.33 3.86
C GLU A 243 12.56 -6.89 3.62
N SER A 244 11.66 -5.89 3.62
CA SER A 244 12.00 -4.47 3.62
C SER A 244 11.38 -3.75 4.82
N VAL A 245 12.02 -2.69 5.31
CA VAL A 245 11.50 -1.91 6.45
C VAL A 245 10.18 -1.23 6.09
N SER A 246 10.04 -0.74 4.85
CA SER A 246 8.81 -0.13 4.36
C SER A 246 7.65 -1.12 4.32
N THR A 247 7.87 -2.34 3.82
CA THR A 247 6.83 -3.39 3.82
C THR A 247 6.42 -3.75 5.23
N ALA A 248 7.38 -3.95 6.15
CA ALA A 248 7.05 -4.23 7.54
C ALA A 248 6.29 -3.08 8.21
N ALA A 249 6.67 -1.82 7.95
CA ALA A 249 5.98 -0.66 8.46
C ALA A 249 4.55 -0.54 7.90
N HIS A 250 4.32 -0.92 6.64
CA HIS A 250 3.00 -0.96 6.01
C HIS A 250 2.07 -1.95 6.72
N GLU A 251 2.53 -3.19 6.91
CA GLU A 251 1.75 -4.24 7.59
C GLU A 251 1.48 -3.91 9.07
N ILE A 252 2.43 -3.21 9.71
CA ILE A 252 2.22 -2.66 11.05
C ILE A 252 1.17 -1.54 11.01
N GLY A 253 1.15 -0.69 9.98
CA GLY A 253 0.11 0.32 9.77
C GLY A 253 -1.30 -0.28 9.73
N HIS A 254 -1.47 -1.42 9.04
CA HIS A 254 -2.71 -2.20 9.12
C HIS A 254 -3.00 -2.68 10.54
N ALA A 255 -2.04 -3.30 11.22
CA ALA A 255 -2.22 -3.78 12.59
C ALA A 255 -2.57 -2.66 13.58
N LEU A 256 -2.18 -1.41 13.29
CA LEU A 256 -2.52 -0.21 14.05
C LEU A 256 -3.89 0.38 13.70
N GLY A 257 -4.58 -0.13 12.67
CA GLY A 257 -5.98 0.20 12.38
C GLY A 257 -6.23 0.96 11.09
N PHE A 258 -5.26 1.05 10.18
CA PHE A 258 -5.44 1.75 8.90
C PHE A 258 -5.72 0.80 7.74
N PHE A 259 -6.63 1.22 6.86
CA PHE A 259 -6.80 0.67 5.52
C PHE A 259 -5.94 1.46 4.52
N HIS A 260 -5.97 1.05 3.25
CA HIS A 260 -5.27 1.76 2.21
C HIS A 260 -5.78 3.19 2.00
N THR A 261 -4.86 4.11 1.73
CA THR A 261 -5.21 5.49 1.39
C THR A 261 -6.00 5.55 0.08
N MET A 262 -5.70 4.67 -0.88
CA MET A 262 -6.43 4.58 -2.16
C MET A 262 -7.87 4.10 -2.01
N SER A 263 -8.27 3.59 -0.85
CA SER A 263 -9.65 3.17 -0.60
C SER A 263 -10.45 4.20 0.19
N ARG A 264 -9.89 5.35 0.57
CA ARG A 264 -10.66 6.42 1.23
C ARG A 264 -11.95 6.76 0.46
N TYR A 265 -13.00 7.09 1.22
CA TYR A 265 -14.32 7.41 0.64
C TYR A 265 -14.26 8.63 -0.31
N ASP A 266 -13.34 9.57 -0.05
CA ASP A 266 -13.11 10.83 -0.78
C ASP A 266 -12.04 10.72 -1.88
N ARG A 267 -11.44 9.53 -2.11
CA ARG A 267 -10.31 9.40 -3.07
C ARG A 267 -10.62 9.94 -4.47
N ASP A 268 -11.88 9.88 -4.90
CA ASP A 268 -12.27 10.19 -6.28
C ASP A 268 -12.22 11.71 -6.54
N ASP A 269 -12.00 12.52 -5.49
CA ASP A 269 -11.68 13.95 -5.57
C ASP A 269 -10.18 14.20 -5.85
N PHE A 270 -9.34 13.16 -5.73
CA PHE A 270 -7.87 13.26 -5.80
C PHE A 270 -7.25 12.41 -6.91
N ILE A 271 -7.82 11.22 -7.17
CA ILE A 271 -7.35 10.27 -8.17
C ILE A 271 -8.50 9.78 -9.04
N THR A 272 -8.17 9.25 -10.21
CA THR A 272 -9.09 8.49 -11.05
C THR A 272 -8.58 7.06 -11.20
N VAL A 273 -9.43 6.10 -10.87
CA VAL A 273 -9.18 4.67 -11.10
C VAL A 273 -9.47 4.33 -12.57
N ASN A 274 -8.44 3.98 -13.33
CA ASN A 274 -8.53 3.57 -14.71
C ASN A 274 -8.72 2.04 -14.83
N THR A 275 -9.97 1.62 -14.75
CA THR A 275 -10.35 0.19 -14.85
C THR A 275 -9.91 -0.48 -16.14
N ALA A 276 -9.69 0.28 -17.22
CA ALA A 276 -9.23 -0.26 -18.51
C ALA A 276 -7.78 -0.79 -18.48
N ASN A 277 -7.01 -0.49 -17.42
CA ASN A 277 -5.66 -1.01 -17.22
C ASN A 277 -5.55 -2.04 -16.08
N ILE A 278 -6.63 -2.26 -15.31
CA ILE A 278 -6.64 -3.15 -14.14
C ILE A 278 -6.90 -4.60 -14.57
N LYS A 279 -6.19 -5.57 -13.97
CA LYS A 279 -6.47 -7.01 -14.15
C LYS A 279 -7.92 -7.31 -13.73
N ALA A 280 -8.66 -8.10 -14.53
CA ALA A 280 -10.08 -8.36 -14.27
C ALA A 280 -10.37 -8.93 -12.86
N ASP A 281 -9.46 -9.76 -12.34
CA ASP A 281 -9.59 -10.36 -11.00
C ASP A 281 -9.19 -9.42 -9.85
N TRP A 282 -8.66 -8.24 -10.18
CA TRP A 282 -8.28 -7.21 -9.21
C TRP A 282 -9.27 -6.06 -9.11
N LEU A 283 -10.27 -5.97 -9.99
CA LEU A 283 -11.20 -4.83 -10.01
C LEU A 283 -11.90 -4.60 -8.67
N SER A 284 -12.26 -5.68 -7.96
CA SER A 284 -12.90 -5.58 -6.64
C SER A 284 -11.97 -5.00 -5.57
N GLN A 285 -10.64 -5.08 -5.76
CA GLN A 285 -9.64 -4.57 -4.82
C GLN A 285 -9.57 -3.03 -4.80
N PHE A 286 -10.24 -2.36 -5.74
CA PHE A 286 -10.34 -0.89 -5.80
C PHE A 286 -11.68 -0.37 -5.24
N ASN A 287 -12.42 -1.16 -4.47
CA ASN A 287 -13.61 -0.64 -3.78
C ASN A 287 -13.21 0.47 -2.80
N LYS A 288 -14.12 1.41 -2.56
CA LYS A 288 -13.93 2.43 -1.51
C LYS A 288 -14.39 1.88 -0.17
N GLU A 289 -13.70 2.29 0.87
CA GLU A 289 -14.26 2.42 2.21
C GLU A 289 -15.39 3.43 2.21
N THR A 290 -16.22 3.34 3.23
CA THR A 290 -17.37 4.22 3.38
C THR A 290 -17.10 5.27 4.45
N PRO A 291 -17.83 6.39 4.45
CA PRO A 291 -17.76 7.34 5.56
C PRO A 291 -18.04 6.71 6.93
N GLN A 292 -18.70 5.55 6.99
CA GLN A 292 -18.98 4.76 8.19
C GLN A 292 -17.75 3.98 8.68
N THR A 293 -16.82 3.62 7.79
CA THR A 293 -15.68 2.70 8.07
C THR A 293 -14.29 3.34 7.88
N ASN A 294 -14.19 4.63 7.53
CA ASN A 294 -12.91 5.33 7.28
C ASN A 294 -12.95 6.84 7.67
N ASP A 295 -11.91 7.38 8.38
CA ASP A 295 -11.67 8.74 9.06
C ASP A 295 -10.43 9.23 8.44
N ASN A 296 -10.57 10.44 7.97
CA ASN A 296 -9.45 11.19 7.52
C ASN A 296 -9.03 12.17 8.62
N TYR A 297 -9.76 12.28 9.75
CA TYR A 297 -9.50 13.20 10.86
C TYR A 297 -9.40 14.65 10.39
N GLY A 298 -10.17 15.01 9.36
CA GLY A 298 -10.09 16.31 8.69
C GLY A 298 -8.84 16.53 7.83
N MET A 299 -8.01 15.50 7.63
CA MET A 299 -6.79 15.57 6.84
C MET A 299 -7.07 15.30 5.37
N THR A 300 -6.36 16.04 4.50
CA THR A 300 -6.44 15.85 3.05
C THR A 300 -5.90 14.48 2.63
N TYR A 301 -6.13 14.12 1.37
CA TYR A 301 -5.57 12.93 0.75
C TYR A 301 -4.05 13.04 0.62
N ASP A 302 -3.35 11.97 0.99
CA ASP A 302 -1.90 11.91 0.89
C ASP A 302 -1.47 10.95 -0.21
N TYR A 303 -1.03 11.51 -1.34
CA TYR A 303 -0.50 10.74 -2.46
C TYR A 303 0.73 9.90 -2.08
N GLY A 304 1.50 10.33 -1.08
CA GLY A 304 2.75 9.70 -0.62
C GLY A 304 2.62 8.92 0.67
N SER A 305 1.39 8.55 1.07
CA SER A 305 1.16 7.65 2.20
C SER A 305 1.79 6.27 1.94
N LEU A 306 2.35 5.67 3.00
CA LEU A 306 2.91 4.31 2.95
C LEU A 306 1.85 3.27 2.60
N LEU A 307 0.61 3.55 2.98
CA LEU A 307 -0.58 2.73 2.72
C LEU A 307 -1.26 3.05 1.38
N HIS A 308 -0.64 3.86 0.52
CA HIS A 308 -1.16 4.11 -0.82
C HIS A 308 -0.56 3.12 -1.83
N TYR A 309 -1.39 2.43 -2.60
CA TYR A 309 -0.91 1.63 -3.74
C TYR A 309 -0.08 2.44 -4.75
N GLY A 310 0.86 1.80 -5.43
CA GLY A 310 1.57 2.39 -6.56
C GLY A 310 0.66 2.73 -7.73
N GLY A 311 1.04 3.73 -8.53
CA GLY A 311 0.22 4.19 -9.67
C GLY A 311 -0.06 3.13 -10.75
N THR A 312 0.72 2.05 -10.80
CA THR A 312 0.57 0.91 -11.72
C THR A 312 0.18 -0.39 -11.03
N SER A 313 -0.17 -0.36 -9.73
CA SER A 313 -0.57 -1.55 -8.99
C SER A 313 -1.76 -2.24 -9.66
N ALA A 314 -1.74 -3.58 -9.68
CA ALA A 314 -2.72 -4.43 -10.37
C ALA A 314 -2.83 -4.22 -11.90
N SER A 315 -1.87 -3.57 -12.55
CA SER A 315 -1.89 -3.35 -14.00
C SER A 315 -1.61 -4.63 -14.79
N PHE A 316 -2.38 -4.92 -15.84
CA PHE A 316 -2.08 -6.03 -16.76
C PHE A 316 -1.12 -5.62 -17.90
N ASN A 317 -0.96 -4.32 -18.15
CA ASN A 317 -0.21 -3.77 -19.27
C ASN A 317 0.88 -2.79 -18.85
N LYS A 318 1.19 -2.72 -17.54
CA LYS A 318 2.16 -1.81 -16.92
C LYS A 318 1.86 -0.32 -17.15
N LYS A 319 0.63 0.03 -17.55
CA LYS A 319 0.15 1.41 -17.62
C LYS A 319 -0.57 1.80 -16.32
N PRO A 320 -0.71 3.11 -16.02
CA PRO A 320 -1.33 3.57 -14.79
C PRO A 320 -2.75 3.04 -14.58
N THR A 321 -3.00 2.47 -13.41
CA THR A 321 -4.32 2.05 -12.92
C THR A 321 -4.94 3.14 -12.05
N MET A 322 -4.12 4.00 -11.45
CA MET A 322 -4.56 5.19 -10.72
C MET A 322 -3.82 6.42 -11.25
N VAL A 323 -4.59 7.46 -11.56
CA VAL A 323 -4.06 8.72 -12.12
C VAL A 323 -4.52 9.89 -11.25
N PRO A 324 -3.60 10.59 -10.55
CA PRO A 324 -3.90 11.81 -9.81
C PRO A 324 -4.45 12.94 -10.70
N PHE A 325 -5.27 13.83 -10.16
CA PHE A 325 -5.68 15.03 -10.89
C PHE A 325 -4.50 15.97 -11.18
N ASP A 326 -3.62 16.14 -10.18
CA ASP A 326 -2.30 16.72 -10.40
C ASP A 326 -1.29 15.62 -10.76
N VAL A 327 -1.01 15.50 -12.05
CA VAL A 327 -0.13 14.47 -12.62
C VAL A 327 1.31 14.51 -12.10
N ASN A 328 1.74 15.60 -11.45
CA ASN A 328 3.04 15.67 -10.81
C ASN A 328 3.19 14.66 -9.65
N TYR A 329 2.07 14.26 -9.04
CA TYR A 329 2.04 13.25 -7.98
C TYR A 329 2.01 11.80 -8.47
N GLN A 330 2.06 11.56 -9.78
CA GLN A 330 1.95 10.20 -10.32
C GLN A 330 3.02 9.24 -9.77
N GLN A 331 4.22 9.76 -9.51
CA GLN A 331 5.36 9.01 -8.97
C GLN A 331 5.46 9.08 -7.44
N THR A 332 4.55 9.82 -6.81
CA THR A 332 4.43 9.89 -5.35
C THR A 332 3.60 8.70 -4.83
N LEU A 333 2.68 8.18 -5.64
CA LEU A 333 1.87 7.00 -5.32
C LEU A 333 2.75 5.77 -5.08
N GLY A 334 2.49 5.01 -4.00
CA GLY A 334 3.32 3.84 -3.64
C GLY A 334 4.60 4.21 -2.89
N SER A 335 4.63 5.38 -2.25
CA SER A 335 5.75 5.84 -1.44
C SER A 335 6.15 4.82 -0.37
N PRO A 336 7.45 4.52 -0.18
CA PRO A 336 7.92 3.59 0.84
C PRO A 336 8.10 4.24 2.23
N PHE A 337 7.61 5.45 2.43
CA PHE A 337 7.83 6.23 3.66
C PHE A 337 6.51 6.48 4.40
N ILE A 338 6.54 6.37 5.73
CA ILE A 338 5.43 6.88 6.56
C ILE A 338 5.38 8.39 6.38
N SER A 339 4.29 8.86 5.79
CA SER A 339 4.13 10.27 5.47
C SER A 339 3.73 11.09 6.70
N PHE A 340 3.90 12.41 6.61
CA PHE A 340 3.54 13.31 7.70
C PHE A 340 2.03 13.28 8.01
N ILE A 341 1.18 13.24 6.98
CA ILE A 341 -0.27 13.19 7.19
C ILE A 341 -0.64 11.86 7.85
N GLU A 342 -0.04 10.75 7.43
CA GLU A 342 -0.27 9.44 8.02
C GLU A 342 0.16 9.38 9.50
N LEU A 343 1.35 9.92 9.83
CA LEU A 343 1.79 10.09 11.23
C LEU A 343 0.81 10.95 12.03
N SER A 344 0.39 12.10 11.48
CA SER A 344 -0.57 12.98 12.13
C SER A 344 -1.89 12.26 12.39
N MET A 345 -2.39 11.51 11.41
CA MET A 345 -3.63 10.75 11.48
C MET A 345 -3.56 9.68 12.57
N LEU A 346 -2.45 8.95 12.66
CA LEU A 346 -2.28 7.92 13.69
C LEU A 346 -2.20 8.54 15.08
N ASN A 347 -1.54 9.69 15.20
CA ASN A 347 -1.48 10.45 16.45
C ASN A 347 -2.86 10.98 16.88
N GLU A 348 -3.77 11.31 15.96
CA GLU A 348 -5.18 11.58 16.28
C GLU A 348 -5.91 10.29 16.67
N HIS A 349 -5.72 9.21 15.90
CA HIS A 349 -6.43 7.94 16.08
C HIS A 349 -6.21 7.34 17.47
N TYR A 350 -4.97 7.42 17.97
CA TYR A 350 -4.54 6.96 19.29
C TYR A 350 -4.55 8.06 20.36
N LYS A 351 -5.08 9.26 20.05
CA LYS A 351 -5.11 10.41 20.97
C LYS A 351 -3.74 10.80 21.53
N CYS A 352 -2.69 10.55 20.76
CA CYS A 352 -1.32 10.89 21.14
C CYS A 352 -1.13 12.40 21.28
N LYS A 353 -1.82 13.21 20.46
CA LYS A 353 -1.73 14.68 20.52
C LYS A 353 -2.28 15.25 21.83
N GLU A 354 -3.19 14.54 22.51
CA GLU A 354 -3.74 14.95 23.80
C GLU A 354 -2.72 14.84 24.94
N ARG A 355 -1.58 14.17 24.74
CA ARG A 355 -0.51 14.06 25.76
C ARG A 355 0.24 15.38 26.01
N CYS A 356 0.14 16.33 25.10
CA CYS A 356 0.83 17.61 25.18
C CYS A 356 -0.15 18.74 25.50
N ASP A 357 0.06 19.46 26.61
CA ASP A 357 -0.77 20.62 26.97
C ASP A 357 -0.54 21.76 25.96
N PRO A 358 -1.56 22.21 25.22
CA PRO A 358 -1.41 23.26 24.21
C PRO A 358 -0.89 24.60 24.74
N ARG A 359 -0.97 24.85 26.06
CA ARG A 359 -0.54 26.10 26.70
C ARG A 359 0.95 26.12 27.00
N THR A 360 1.55 24.97 27.30
CA THR A 360 2.96 24.86 27.71
C THR A 360 3.85 24.21 26.66
N SER A 361 3.25 23.47 25.74
CA SER A 361 3.98 22.79 24.66
C SER A 361 4.50 23.77 23.62
N VAL A 362 5.53 23.34 22.89
CA VAL A 362 6.12 24.12 21.79
C VAL A 362 5.06 24.51 20.75
N LYS A 363 5.19 25.72 20.20
CA LYS A 363 4.39 26.16 19.06
C LYS A 363 5.07 25.74 17.76
N CYS A 364 4.46 24.75 17.11
CA CYS A 364 4.92 24.23 15.83
C CYS A 364 4.49 25.12 14.68
N GLU A 365 5.34 25.23 13.68
CA GLU A 365 5.11 25.97 12.44
C GLU A 365 5.08 25.02 11.24
N MET A 366 4.82 25.58 10.05
CA MET A 366 4.80 24.87 8.77
C MET A 366 3.87 23.65 8.75
N GLY A 367 2.84 23.63 9.61
CA GLY A 367 1.88 22.53 9.71
C GLY A 367 2.27 21.40 10.68
N GLY A 368 3.40 21.51 11.39
CA GLY A 368 3.83 20.54 12.41
C GLY A 368 2.92 20.50 13.65
N PHE A 369 3.13 19.49 14.50
CA PHE A 369 2.40 19.34 15.78
C PHE A 369 3.34 18.86 16.92
N PRO A 370 3.02 19.14 18.19
CA PRO A 370 3.88 18.75 19.31
C PRO A 370 4.13 17.24 19.36
N HIS A 371 5.39 16.86 19.58
CA HIS A 371 5.79 15.46 19.61
C HIS A 371 5.25 14.78 20.89
N PRO A 372 4.48 13.69 20.79
CA PRO A 372 3.71 13.12 21.92
C PRO A 372 4.59 12.50 23.03
N ARG A 373 5.88 12.29 22.75
CA ARG A 373 6.89 11.82 23.71
C ARG A 373 7.79 12.94 24.25
N ASP A 374 7.79 14.12 23.64
CA ASP A 374 8.57 15.28 24.10
C ASP A 374 7.92 16.56 23.58
N CYS A 375 7.02 17.13 24.40
CA CYS A 375 6.20 18.28 24.04
C CYS A 375 7.00 19.59 23.85
N ARG A 376 8.34 19.56 23.96
CA ARG A 376 9.24 20.70 23.70
C ARG A 376 9.72 20.75 22.26
N LYS A 377 9.45 19.72 21.46
CA LYS A 377 9.77 19.66 20.02
C LYS A 377 8.55 19.24 19.19
N CYS A 378 8.61 19.49 17.90
CA CYS A 378 7.55 19.17 16.96
C CYS A 378 7.88 17.92 16.14
N ILE A 379 6.82 17.24 15.67
CA ILE A 379 6.86 16.41 14.48
C ILE A 379 6.60 17.33 13.30
N CYS A 380 7.44 17.25 12.27
CA CYS A 380 7.49 18.20 11.17
C CYS A 380 7.14 17.55 9.85
N PRO A 381 6.45 18.27 8.94
CA PRO A 381 6.30 17.80 7.56
C PRO A 381 7.64 17.56 6.89
N GLY A 382 7.65 16.67 5.89
CA GLY A 382 8.86 16.34 5.12
C GLY A 382 9.55 17.59 4.60
N GLY A 383 10.88 17.64 4.75
CA GLY A 383 11.68 18.81 4.41
C GLY A 383 11.81 19.86 5.53
N TYR A 384 11.06 19.76 6.64
CA TYR A 384 11.20 20.65 7.79
C TYR A 384 11.69 19.91 9.05
N GLY A 385 12.38 20.63 9.93
CA GLY A 385 12.99 20.11 11.14
C GLY A 385 13.22 21.20 12.19
N GLY A 386 14.05 20.90 13.19
CA GLY A 386 14.22 21.75 14.36
C GLY A 386 13.07 21.63 15.36
N ALA A 387 13.18 22.32 16.49
CA ALA A 387 12.19 22.20 17.57
C ALA A 387 10.80 22.71 17.18
N ARG A 388 10.72 23.63 16.20
CA ARG A 388 9.49 24.29 15.74
C ARG A 388 9.10 24.02 14.29
N CYS A 389 9.82 23.15 13.57
CA CYS A 389 9.64 22.94 12.12
C CYS A 389 10.03 24.14 11.24
N THR A 390 10.97 24.96 11.71
CA THR A 390 11.45 26.17 11.02
C THR A 390 12.88 26.02 10.49
N GLU A 391 13.47 24.83 10.61
CA GLU A 391 14.84 24.54 10.22
C GLU A 391 14.88 23.43 9.17
N ARG A 392 15.96 23.37 8.39
CA ARG A 392 16.23 22.23 7.52
C ARG A 392 16.54 21.01 8.40
N PRO A 393 16.02 19.81 8.08
CA PRO A 393 16.40 18.60 8.79
C PRO A 393 17.92 18.44 8.87
N SER A 394 18.41 18.00 10.03
CA SER A 394 19.83 17.68 10.22
C SER A 394 20.27 16.55 9.29
N GLY A 395 21.51 16.59 8.82
CA GLY A 395 22.08 15.60 7.91
C GLY A 395 22.54 16.22 6.58
N CYS A 396 22.67 15.38 5.56
CA CYS A 396 23.08 15.80 4.22
C CYS A 396 22.05 16.72 3.54
N GLY A 397 22.50 17.37 2.47
CA GLY A 397 21.79 18.45 1.79
C GLY A 397 22.16 19.84 2.29
N GLU A 398 21.66 20.87 1.61
CA GLU A 398 22.08 22.24 1.83
C GLU A 398 20.96 23.26 1.59
N LYS A 399 21.24 24.52 1.90
CA LYS A 399 20.40 25.65 1.51
C LYS A 399 20.96 26.27 0.24
N ILE A 400 20.15 26.32 -0.81
CA ILE A 400 20.51 26.83 -2.14
C ILE A 400 19.69 28.09 -2.39
N GLN A 401 20.37 29.20 -2.68
CA GLN A 401 19.68 30.41 -3.15
C GLN A 401 19.30 30.23 -4.61
N ALA A 402 18.01 30.31 -4.90
CA ALA A 402 17.51 30.30 -6.27
C ALA A 402 18.02 31.55 -7.01
N SER A 403 18.47 31.35 -8.24
CA SER A 403 18.88 32.43 -9.15
C SER A 403 18.19 32.26 -10.51
N THR A 404 18.28 33.26 -11.37
CA THR A 404 17.80 33.16 -12.76
C THR A 404 18.68 32.23 -13.61
N ASN A 405 19.87 31.87 -13.13
CA ASN A 405 20.78 30.98 -13.82
C ASN A 405 20.56 29.54 -13.36
N TRP A 406 20.61 28.60 -14.30
CA TRP A 406 20.61 27.18 -13.98
C TRP A 406 21.88 26.83 -13.20
N VAL A 407 21.69 26.14 -12.08
CA VAL A 407 22.76 25.56 -11.27
C VAL A 407 22.55 24.06 -11.23
N THR A 408 23.59 23.31 -11.54
CA THR A 408 23.57 21.85 -11.39
C THR A 408 23.80 21.51 -9.93
N LEU A 409 22.87 20.76 -9.34
CA LEU A 409 23.06 20.14 -8.03
C LEU A 409 23.61 18.73 -8.22
N GLU A 410 24.81 18.50 -7.72
CA GLU A 410 25.45 17.17 -7.70
C GLU A 410 25.55 16.70 -6.25
N ASP A 411 25.04 15.50 -5.97
CA ASP A 411 25.08 14.91 -4.63
C ASP A 411 25.26 13.39 -4.73
N VAL A 412 25.77 12.80 -3.64
CA VAL A 412 25.93 11.36 -3.47
C VAL A 412 25.07 10.91 -2.30
N VAL A 413 23.91 10.33 -2.61
CA VAL A 413 22.99 9.80 -1.60
C VAL A 413 23.28 8.32 -1.35
N GLY A 414 23.58 7.97 -0.10
CA GLY A 414 23.87 6.60 0.32
C GLY A 414 25.35 6.24 0.31
N ASN A 415 25.66 4.95 0.50
CA ASN A 415 27.03 4.46 0.75
C ASN A 415 27.43 3.25 -0.11
N ASN A 416 26.77 3.03 -1.26
CA ASN A 416 26.98 1.88 -2.16
C ASN A 416 26.84 0.49 -1.50
N ARG A 417 26.21 0.41 -0.32
CA ARG A 417 25.82 -0.86 0.30
C ARG A 417 24.31 -1.04 0.19
N GLU A 418 23.89 -2.28 0.02
CA GLU A 418 22.48 -2.63 0.20
C GLU A 418 22.14 -2.40 1.68
N ASN A 419 21.21 -1.48 1.93
CA ASN A 419 20.71 -1.19 3.26
C ASN A 419 19.22 -1.55 3.27
N GLU A 420 18.76 -2.06 4.41
CA GLU A 420 17.34 -2.35 4.64
C GLU A 420 16.50 -1.06 4.75
N ASP A 421 17.16 0.10 4.89
CA ASP A 421 16.57 1.41 5.14
C ASP A 421 17.12 2.45 4.12
N PHE A 422 16.43 3.58 4.00
CA PHE A 422 16.70 4.65 3.05
C PHE A 422 17.67 5.70 3.59
N PHE A 423 18.38 6.36 2.67
CA PHE A 423 19.13 7.58 2.94
C PHE A 423 18.33 8.78 2.42
N THR A 424 18.22 9.82 3.23
CA THR A 424 17.48 11.04 2.88
C THR A 424 18.38 12.26 3.04
N CYS A 425 18.52 13.04 1.97
CA CYS A 425 19.15 14.35 1.98
C CYS A 425 18.09 15.43 1.77
N ASN A 426 18.17 16.51 2.55
CA ASN A 426 17.17 17.57 2.55
C ASN A 426 17.77 18.86 2.02
N TYR A 427 17.21 19.36 0.92
CA TYR A 427 17.64 20.58 0.25
C TYR A 427 16.57 21.65 0.37
N TRP A 428 16.97 22.86 0.75
CA TRP A 428 16.09 24.03 0.79
C TRP A 428 16.45 24.97 -0.35
N ILE A 429 15.50 25.19 -1.26
CA ILE A 429 15.65 26.18 -2.34
C ILE A 429 14.98 27.47 -1.87
N GLU A 430 15.79 28.46 -1.52
CA GLU A 430 15.33 29.75 -1.01
C GLU A 430 15.22 30.76 -2.16
N VAL A 431 14.03 31.36 -2.33
CA VAL A 431 13.79 32.39 -3.35
C VAL A 431 13.75 33.75 -2.66
N CYS A 432 14.77 34.59 -2.89
CA CYS A 432 14.77 35.97 -2.42
C CYS A 432 13.89 36.85 -3.31
N PHE A 433 12.70 37.21 -2.84
CA PHE A 433 11.94 38.31 -3.44
C PHE A 433 12.42 39.64 -2.82
N ILE A 434 13.02 40.51 -3.63
CA ILE A 434 13.16 41.92 -3.24
C ILE A 434 11.75 42.51 -3.30
N ILE A 435 11.08 42.60 -2.14
CA ILE A 435 9.89 43.43 -2.02
C ILE A 435 10.39 44.88 -2.10
N SER A 436 10.39 45.47 -3.30
CA SER A 436 10.55 46.91 -3.43
C SER A 436 9.30 47.54 -2.80
N GLN A 437 9.40 47.92 -1.52
CA GLN A 437 8.46 48.87 -0.94
C GLN A 437 8.73 50.22 -1.60
N ASN A 438 8.08 50.45 -2.73
CA ASN A 438 7.88 51.80 -3.25
C ASN A 438 6.86 52.45 -2.30
N TYR A 439 7.37 53.15 -1.29
CA TYR A 439 6.61 54.13 -0.50
C TYR A 439 6.32 55.38 -1.34
#